data_AF-A0A950RBX0-F1
#
_entry.id   AF-A0A950RBX0-F1
#
_cell.length_a   1.000
_cell.length_b   1.000
_cell.length_c   1.000
_cell.angle_alpha   90.00
_cell.angle_beta   90.00
_cell.angle_gamma   90.00
#
_symmetry.space_group_name_H-M   'P 1'
#
loop_
_entity.id
_entity.type
_entity.pdbx_description
1 polymer ?
#
loop_
_entity_poly.entity_id
_entity_poly.type
_entity_poly.pdbx_seq_one_letter_code
_entity_poly.pdbx_strand_id
1 'polypeptide(L)'
;MDGRPEPVLGPAFGRTRGPTTTEGAAPSAGELAAERLKLAQAAYETGRAAQNALERVRWLDRAHRLLPADPTLCLALADACIGRDNARAERLLRRLSAHDVREVWLALAAARAGLGDPEGAAGALACALSRHAFSPRLAPFAEAVARAAGAPGWCALSPEGGLLWGPAGLVPTLRVDDGPEQPARPGLTEAMRGAARLALADQGRALLGSPLEPR
;
A
#
# COMPACT_ATOMS: atom_id res chain seq x y z
N MET A 1 -49.99 67.62 -62.57
CA MET A 1 -48.79 68.01 -61.79
C MET A 1 -48.68 66.99 -60.66
N ASP A 2 -48.35 65.72 -60.92
CA ASP A 2 -47.15 65.15 -61.54
C ASP A 2 -45.85 65.63 -60.89
N GLY A 3 -45.19 64.68 -60.21
CA GLY A 3 -43.96 64.89 -59.46
C GLY A 3 -43.56 63.66 -58.65
N ARG A 4 -43.33 62.52 -59.31
CA ARG A 4 -42.47 61.47 -58.76
C ARG A 4 -41.01 61.90 -58.87
N PRO A 5 -40.18 61.59 -57.85
CA PRO A 5 -38.81 61.20 -58.12
C PRO A 5 -38.43 59.86 -57.46
N GLU A 6 -37.41 59.29 -58.08
CA GLU A 6 -36.84 57.94 -58.04
C GLU A 6 -36.09 57.53 -56.74
N PRO A 7 -35.75 56.23 -56.60
CA PRO A 7 -35.22 55.64 -55.37
C PRO A 7 -33.71 55.86 -55.20
N VAL A 8 -33.30 56.17 -53.97
CA VAL A 8 -31.89 56.27 -53.58
C VAL A 8 -31.36 54.90 -53.18
N LEU A 9 -30.43 54.38 -53.98
CA LEU A 9 -29.57 53.23 -53.69
C LEU A 9 -28.64 53.57 -52.50
N GLY A 10 -28.91 52.97 -51.34
CA GLY A 10 -28.02 52.99 -50.17
C GLY A 10 -26.92 51.92 -50.26
N PRO A 11 -25.74 52.16 -49.66
CA PRO A 11 -24.53 51.39 -49.90
C PRO A 11 -24.54 50.00 -49.25
N ALA A 12 -23.81 49.09 -49.90
CA ALA A 12 -23.59 47.71 -49.52
C ALA A 12 -23.14 47.56 -48.05
N PHE A 13 -23.91 46.78 -47.28
CA PHE A 13 -23.46 46.20 -46.01
C PHE A 13 -22.29 45.25 -46.29
N GLY A 14 -21.08 45.77 -46.22
CA GLY A 14 -19.88 44.96 -46.03
C GLY A 14 -19.97 44.26 -44.68
N ARG A 15 -20.42 43.00 -44.68
CA ARG A 15 -20.25 42.09 -43.55
C ARG A 15 -18.75 41.81 -43.41
N THR A 16 -18.06 42.60 -42.61
CA THR A 16 -16.79 42.20 -42.00
C THR A 16 -17.05 40.94 -41.19
N ARG A 17 -16.67 39.78 -41.75
CA ARG A 17 -16.44 38.56 -40.96
C ARG A 17 -15.40 38.92 -39.92
N GLY A 18 -15.82 39.07 -38.67
CA GLY A 18 -14.91 39.12 -37.54
C GLY A 18 -14.02 37.87 -37.54
N PRO A 19 -12.81 37.97 -36.97
CA PRO A 19 -11.92 36.83 -36.84
C PRO A 19 -12.68 35.71 -36.12
N THR A 20 -12.71 34.54 -36.74
CA THR A 20 -13.04 33.28 -36.07
C THR A 20 -12.17 33.21 -34.83
N THR A 21 -12.77 33.49 -33.68
CA THR A 21 -12.29 32.99 -32.40
C THR A 21 -12.07 31.50 -32.63
N THR A 22 -10.81 31.09 -32.63
CA THR A 22 -10.43 29.69 -32.46
C THR A 22 -10.96 29.29 -31.10
N GLU A 23 -12.23 28.88 -31.08
CA GLU A 23 -12.89 28.26 -29.96
C GLU A 23 -12.03 27.03 -29.64
N GLY A 24 -11.23 27.12 -28.59
CA GLY A 24 -10.26 26.09 -28.22
C GLY A 24 -10.99 24.77 -28.14
N ALA A 25 -10.66 23.84 -29.04
CA ALA A 25 -11.25 22.51 -29.05
C ALA A 25 -11.17 21.93 -27.63
N ALA A 26 -12.30 21.47 -27.11
CA ALA A 26 -12.33 20.85 -25.78
C ALA A 26 -11.25 19.76 -25.72
N PRO A 27 -10.46 19.71 -24.63
CA PRO A 27 -9.37 18.77 -24.53
C PRO A 27 -9.90 17.35 -24.66
N SER A 28 -9.21 16.55 -25.46
CA SER A 28 -9.51 15.14 -25.63
C SER A 28 -9.37 14.38 -24.31
N ALA A 29 -10.02 13.20 -24.22
CA ALA A 29 -9.88 12.34 -23.06
C ALA A 29 -8.42 11.96 -22.75
N GLY A 30 -7.59 11.82 -23.79
CA GLY A 30 -6.15 11.54 -23.65
C GLY A 30 -5.37 12.72 -23.06
N GLU A 31 -5.67 13.94 -23.48
CA GLU A 31 -5.04 15.16 -22.94
C GLU A 31 -5.41 15.38 -21.47
N LEU A 32 -6.70 15.19 -21.13
CA LEU A 32 -7.17 15.25 -19.74
C LEU A 32 -6.51 14.18 -18.85
N ALA A 33 -6.31 12.97 -19.37
CA ALA A 33 -5.63 11.91 -18.64
C ALA A 33 -4.14 12.23 -18.41
N ALA A 34 -3.45 12.76 -19.42
CA ALA A 34 -2.05 13.17 -19.31
C ALA A 34 -1.86 14.33 -18.32
N GLU A 35 -2.79 15.30 -18.33
CA GLU A 35 -2.78 16.41 -17.37
C GLU A 35 -2.99 15.92 -15.94
N ARG A 36 -3.98 15.02 -15.72
CA ARG A 36 -4.20 14.40 -14.40
C ARG A 36 -2.98 13.65 -13.89
N LEU A 37 -2.28 12.92 -14.76
CA LEU A 37 -1.04 12.22 -14.40
C LEU A 37 0.04 13.20 -13.94
N LYS A 38 0.28 14.29 -14.70
CA LYS A 38 1.25 15.32 -14.32
C LYS A 38 0.91 15.96 -12.97
N LEU A 39 -0.37 16.32 -12.76
CA LEU A 39 -0.83 16.90 -11.51
C LEU A 39 -0.69 15.93 -10.33
N ALA A 40 -0.92 14.63 -10.55
CA ALA A 40 -0.77 13.61 -9.52
C ALA A 40 0.70 13.41 -9.13
N GLN A 41 1.61 13.38 -10.11
CA GLN A 41 3.05 13.30 -9.88
C GLN A 41 3.56 14.51 -9.09
N ALA A 42 3.21 15.73 -9.51
CA ALA A 42 3.61 16.94 -8.79
C ALA A 42 3.08 16.97 -7.34
N ALA A 43 1.83 16.55 -7.11
CA ALA A 43 1.26 16.44 -5.78
C ALA A 43 1.98 15.36 -4.94
N TYR A 44 2.32 14.23 -5.54
CA TYR A 44 3.07 13.15 -4.88
C TYR A 44 4.47 13.59 -4.45
N GLU A 45 5.22 14.24 -5.35
CA GLU A 45 6.56 14.76 -5.07
C GLU A 45 6.53 15.80 -3.95
N THR A 46 5.57 16.74 -4.01
CA THR A 46 5.38 17.75 -2.95
C THR A 46 5.05 17.08 -1.62
N GLY A 47 4.16 16.09 -1.61
CA GLY A 47 3.82 15.33 -0.41
C GLY A 47 5.02 14.58 0.17
N ARG A 48 5.85 13.97 -0.67
CA ARG A 48 7.07 13.27 -0.22
C ARG A 48 8.12 14.20 0.36
N ALA A 49 8.24 15.41 -0.16
CA ALA A 49 9.19 16.41 0.32
C ALA A 49 8.68 17.17 1.57
N ALA A 50 7.39 17.09 1.88
CA ALA A 50 6.79 17.81 3.00
C ALA A 50 7.37 17.33 4.35
N GLN A 51 7.92 18.27 5.12
CA GLN A 51 8.43 18.00 6.47
C GLN A 51 7.32 17.85 7.50
N ASN A 52 6.18 18.52 7.27
CA ASN A 52 5.02 18.44 8.13
C ASN A 52 4.13 17.25 7.73
N ALA A 53 3.83 16.38 8.69
CA ALA A 53 3.00 15.21 8.46
C ALA A 53 1.56 15.53 7.99
N LEU A 54 0.95 16.63 8.43
CA LEU A 54 -0.38 17.05 7.96
C LEU A 54 -0.33 17.51 6.50
N GLU A 55 0.69 18.29 6.14
CA GLU A 55 0.90 18.74 4.77
C GLU A 55 1.18 17.57 3.83
N ARG A 56 2.04 16.63 4.25
CA ARG A 56 2.28 15.37 3.56
C ARG A 56 0.97 14.64 3.24
N VAL A 57 0.11 14.43 4.25
CA VAL A 57 -1.19 13.75 4.04
C VAL A 57 -2.06 14.53 3.05
N ARG A 58 -2.13 15.86 3.13
CA ARG A 58 -2.95 16.68 2.22
C ARG A 58 -2.50 16.55 0.76
N TRP A 59 -1.20 16.58 0.51
CA TRP A 59 -0.65 16.45 -0.84
C TRP A 59 -0.78 15.03 -1.39
N LEU A 60 -0.52 14.01 -0.57
CA LEU A 60 -0.69 12.61 -0.98
C LEU A 60 -2.17 12.26 -1.21
N ASP A 61 -3.08 12.82 -0.41
CA ASP A 61 -4.52 12.69 -0.62
C ASP A 61 -4.95 13.35 -1.94
N ARG A 62 -4.40 14.51 -2.27
CA ARG A 62 -4.61 15.15 -3.57
C ARG A 62 -4.12 14.27 -4.72
N ALA A 63 -2.92 13.71 -4.62
CA ALA A 63 -2.38 12.79 -5.63
C ALA A 63 -3.30 11.57 -5.81
N HIS A 64 -3.73 10.94 -4.72
CA HIS A 64 -4.62 9.78 -4.77
C HIS A 64 -6.00 10.10 -5.34
N ARG A 65 -6.58 11.28 -5.07
CA ARG A 65 -7.86 11.68 -5.72
C ARG A 65 -7.74 11.86 -7.23
N LEU A 66 -6.58 12.26 -7.73
CA LEU A 66 -6.34 12.42 -9.17
C LEU A 66 -6.21 11.05 -9.86
N LEU A 67 -5.60 10.07 -9.19
CA LEU A 67 -5.41 8.70 -9.68
C LEU A 67 -5.75 7.66 -8.59
N PRO A 68 -7.05 7.43 -8.30
CA PRO A 68 -7.46 6.58 -7.16
C PRO A 68 -7.16 5.09 -7.36
N ALA A 69 -6.96 4.66 -8.60
CA ALA A 69 -6.59 3.29 -8.94
C ALA A 69 -5.07 3.02 -8.85
N ASP A 70 -4.25 4.06 -8.63
CA ASP A 70 -2.80 3.88 -8.53
C ASP A 70 -2.42 3.30 -7.14
N PRO A 71 -1.86 2.09 -7.08
CA PRO A 71 -1.51 1.44 -5.82
C PRO A 71 -0.34 2.11 -5.10
N THR A 72 0.58 2.75 -5.84
CA THR A 72 1.72 3.47 -5.27
C THR A 72 1.24 4.69 -4.49
N LEU A 73 0.34 5.47 -5.09
CA LEU A 73 -0.24 6.64 -4.44
C LEU A 73 -1.12 6.25 -3.25
N CYS A 74 -1.87 5.15 -3.36
CA CYS A 74 -2.65 4.59 -2.27
C CYS A 74 -1.74 4.18 -1.09
N LEU A 75 -0.64 3.46 -1.37
CA LEU A 75 0.32 3.02 -0.35
C LEU A 75 1.00 4.21 0.33
N ALA A 76 1.47 5.19 -0.43
CA ALA A 76 2.12 6.37 0.11
C ALA A 76 1.17 7.18 1.02
N LEU A 77 -0.09 7.35 0.61
CA LEU A 77 -1.10 8.00 1.45
C LEU A 77 -1.37 7.19 2.72
N ALA A 78 -1.47 5.86 2.62
CA ALA A 78 -1.74 5.01 3.76
C ALA A 78 -0.60 5.07 4.79
N ASP A 79 0.65 4.97 4.35
CA ASP A 79 1.83 5.12 5.20
C ASP A 79 1.84 6.48 5.92
N ALA A 80 1.53 7.56 5.20
CA ALA A 80 1.44 8.89 5.80
C ALA A 80 0.32 9.02 6.86
N CYS A 81 -0.69 8.15 6.84
CA CYS A 81 -1.78 8.12 7.81
C CYS A 81 -1.48 7.29 9.07
N ILE A 82 -0.50 6.37 9.05
CA ILE A 82 -0.17 5.53 10.21
C ILE A 82 0.27 6.41 11.40
N GLY A 83 -0.23 6.08 12.59
CA GLY A 83 0.00 6.84 13.84
C GLY A 83 -0.80 8.13 13.94
N ARG A 84 -1.54 8.53 12.90
CA ARG A 84 -2.33 9.78 12.88
C ARG A 84 -3.82 9.52 12.65
N ASP A 85 -4.13 8.70 11.66
CA ASP A 85 -5.46 8.22 11.31
C ASP A 85 -5.35 6.74 10.90
N ASN A 86 -5.17 5.89 11.91
CA ASN A 86 -4.97 4.46 11.71
C ASN A 86 -6.19 3.80 11.04
N ALA A 87 -7.41 4.32 11.27
CA ALA A 87 -8.62 3.81 10.64
C ALA A 87 -8.59 4.05 9.13
N ARG A 88 -8.11 5.21 8.69
CA ARG A 88 -7.92 5.50 7.27
C ARG A 88 -6.78 4.68 6.66
N ALA A 89 -5.66 4.56 7.37
CA ALA A 89 -4.54 3.71 6.93
C ALA A 89 -5.00 2.25 6.71
N GLU A 90 -5.71 1.67 7.69
CA GLU A 90 -6.25 0.31 7.61
C GLU A 90 -7.13 0.13 6.36
N ARG A 91 -8.08 1.03 6.10
CA ARG A 91 -8.98 0.92 4.94
C ARG A 91 -8.24 0.94 3.61
N LEU A 92 -7.19 1.76 3.49
CA LEU A 92 -6.37 1.85 2.28
C LEU A 92 -5.52 0.57 2.11
N LEU A 93 -4.84 0.15 3.17
CA LEU A 93 -3.93 -1.01 3.16
C LEU A 93 -4.67 -2.33 2.96
N ARG A 94 -5.87 -2.48 3.55
CA ARG A 94 -6.71 -3.66 3.33
C ARG A 94 -7.08 -3.85 1.85
N ARG A 95 -7.22 -2.78 1.08
CA ARG A 95 -7.46 -2.89 -0.38
C ARG A 95 -6.21 -3.38 -1.10
N LEU A 96 -5.04 -2.88 -0.68
CA LEU A 96 -3.76 -3.22 -1.31
C LEU A 96 -3.26 -4.62 -0.93
N SER A 97 -3.74 -5.21 0.16
CA SER A 97 -3.26 -6.50 0.64
C SER A 97 -3.55 -7.66 -0.33
N ALA A 98 -4.47 -7.46 -1.29
CA ALA A 98 -4.70 -8.39 -2.39
C ALA A 98 -3.49 -8.57 -3.32
N HIS A 99 -2.56 -7.62 -3.34
CA HIS A 99 -1.32 -7.70 -4.14
C HIS A 99 -0.21 -8.51 -3.46
N ASP A 100 -0.44 -9.00 -2.23
CA ASP A 100 0.52 -9.77 -1.42
C ASP A 100 1.94 -9.16 -1.39
N VAL A 101 2.02 -7.88 -1.03
CA VAL A 101 3.29 -7.17 -0.87
C VAL A 101 3.65 -7.09 0.62
N ARG A 102 4.88 -7.47 0.97
CA ARG A 102 5.37 -7.47 2.36
C ARG A 102 5.10 -6.15 3.08
N GLU A 103 5.47 -5.03 2.47
CA GLU A 103 5.35 -3.69 3.03
C GLU A 103 3.88 -3.34 3.34
N VAL A 104 2.94 -3.80 2.52
CA VAL A 104 1.50 -3.60 2.75
C VAL A 104 1.04 -4.37 3.98
N TRP A 105 1.45 -5.63 4.14
CA TRP A 105 1.09 -6.43 5.31
C TRP A 105 1.67 -5.87 6.61
N LEU A 106 2.94 -5.44 6.58
CA LEU A 106 3.59 -4.81 7.73
C LEU A 106 2.91 -3.48 8.12
N ALA A 107 2.63 -2.62 7.14
CA ALA A 107 1.91 -1.38 7.36
C ALA A 107 0.48 -1.64 7.90
N LEU A 108 -0.22 -2.66 7.39
CA LEU A 108 -1.56 -3.03 7.85
C LEU A 108 -1.53 -3.51 9.30
N ALA A 109 -0.54 -4.32 9.66
CA ALA A 109 -0.33 -4.75 11.04
C ALA A 109 -0.08 -3.55 11.97
N ALA A 110 0.75 -2.59 11.54
CA ALA A 110 1.02 -1.38 12.32
C ALA A 110 -0.24 -0.50 12.50
N ALA A 111 -1.03 -0.32 11.43
CA ALA A 111 -2.29 0.43 11.50
C ALA A 111 -3.28 -0.22 12.48
N ARG A 112 -3.46 -1.55 12.41
CA ARG A 112 -4.36 -2.28 13.32
C ARG A 112 -3.87 -2.30 14.76
N ALA A 113 -2.55 -2.45 14.98
CA ALA A 113 -1.97 -2.31 16.31
C ALA A 113 -2.26 -0.91 16.89
N GLY A 114 -2.14 0.14 16.06
CA GLY A 114 -2.50 1.50 16.46
C GLY A 114 -4.00 1.77 16.64
N LEU A 115 -4.88 0.85 16.23
CA LEU A 115 -6.32 0.87 16.53
C LEU A 115 -6.68 0.12 17.81
N GLY A 116 -5.70 -0.56 18.45
CA GLY A 116 -5.98 -1.46 19.56
C GLY A 116 -6.67 -2.75 19.12
N ASP A 117 -6.44 -3.19 17.86
CA ASP A 117 -6.93 -4.46 17.30
C ASP A 117 -5.78 -5.49 17.27
N PRO A 118 -5.50 -6.19 18.39
CA PRO A 118 -4.37 -7.12 18.49
C PRO A 118 -4.53 -8.34 17.57
N GLU A 119 -5.76 -8.86 17.44
CA GLU A 119 -6.04 -10.03 16.60
C GLU A 119 -5.84 -9.71 15.12
N GLY A 120 -6.41 -8.59 14.65
CA GLY A 120 -6.25 -8.17 13.27
C GLY A 120 -4.81 -7.77 12.94
N ALA A 121 -4.07 -7.19 13.90
CA ALA A 121 -2.64 -6.90 13.75
C ALA A 121 -1.83 -8.19 13.62
N ALA A 122 -2.10 -9.18 14.47
CA ALA A 122 -1.47 -10.49 14.39
C ALA A 122 -1.77 -11.18 13.06
N GLY A 123 -3.02 -11.18 12.59
CA GLY A 123 -3.37 -11.80 11.30
C GLY A 123 -2.64 -11.16 10.11
N ALA A 124 -2.52 -9.83 10.09
CA ALA A 124 -1.77 -9.13 9.04
C ALA A 124 -0.26 -9.41 9.14
N LEU A 125 0.30 -9.42 10.35
CA LEU A 125 1.72 -9.72 10.56
C LEU A 125 2.04 -11.18 10.22
N ALA A 126 1.16 -12.13 10.55
CA ALA A 126 1.32 -13.54 10.19
C ALA A 126 1.46 -13.72 8.68
N CYS A 127 0.67 -12.99 7.89
CA CYS A 127 0.79 -12.99 6.42
C CYS A 127 2.16 -12.50 5.95
N ALA A 128 2.71 -11.45 6.58
CA ALA A 128 4.05 -10.96 6.27
C ALA A 128 5.13 -11.99 6.64
N LEU A 129 5.08 -12.53 7.86
CA LEU A 129 6.09 -13.46 8.39
C LEU A 129 6.10 -14.81 7.67
N SER A 130 4.93 -15.29 7.27
CA SER A 130 4.74 -16.59 6.62
C SER A 130 5.32 -16.63 5.21
N ARG A 131 5.10 -15.57 4.42
CA ARG A 131 5.32 -15.59 2.97
C ARG A 131 6.45 -14.69 2.47
N HIS A 132 7.01 -13.84 3.34
CA HIS A 132 7.99 -12.83 2.94
C HIS A 132 9.24 -12.87 3.80
N ALA A 133 10.39 -12.51 3.20
CA ALA A 133 11.64 -12.38 3.92
C ALA A 133 11.54 -11.30 5.01
N PHE A 134 11.88 -11.68 6.23
CA PHE A 134 11.78 -10.86 7.43
C PHE A 134 13.10 -10.18 7.77
N SER A 135 13.02 -8.88 8.09
CA SER A 135 14.17 -8.14 8.60
C SER A 135 14.24 -8.28 10.12
N PRO A 136 15.37 -8.70 10.72
CA PRO A 136 15.54 -8.76 12.17
C PRO A 136 15.26 -7.43 12.89
N ARG A 137 15.35 -6.28 12.19
CA ARG A 137 14.99 -4.96 12.74
C ARG A 137 13.52 -4.86 13.16
N LEU A 138 12.66 -5.73 12.63
CA LEU A 138 11.24 -5.79 12.95
C LEU A 138 10.93 -6.75 14.11
N ALA A 139 11.93 -7.45 14.66
CA ALA A 139 11.72 -8.38 15.79
C ALA A 139 11.00 -7.75 16.98
N PRO A 140 11.33 -6.52 17.45
CA PRO A 140 10.60 -5.90 18.56
C PRO A 140 9.13 -5.65 18.25
N PHE A 141 8.81 -5.32 16.99
CA PHE A 141 7.42 -5.15 16.56
C PHE A 141 6.69 -6.49 16.54
N ALA A 142 7.32 -7.55 16.04
CA ALA A 142 6.73 -8.88 16.04
C ALA A 142 6.49 -9.43 17.46
N GLU A 143 7.42 -9.23 18.37
CA GLU A 143 7.25 -9.56 19.79
C GLU A 143 6.10 -8.79 20.42
N ALA A 144 6.00 -7.48 20.16
CA ALA A 144 4.92 -6.66 20.70
C ALA A 144 3.55 -7.13 20.21
N VAL A 145 3.40 -7.44 18.90
CA VAL A 145 2.15 -7.93 18.32
C VAL A 145 1.81 -9.34 18.84
N ALA A 146 2.78 -10.25 18.85
CA ALA A 146 2.57 -11.62 19.36
C ALA A 146 2.10 -11.59 20.82
N ARG A 147 2.76 -10.80 21.67
CA ARG A 147 2.36 -10.63 23.08
C ARG A 147 0.97 -10.02 23.21
N ALA A 148 0.65 -8.97 22.45
CA ALA A 148 -0.66 -8.32 22.49
C ALA A 148 -1.80 -9.26 22.06
N ALA A 149 -1.53 -10.16 21.11
CA ALA A 149 -2.47 -11.18 20.65
C ALA A 149 -2.45 -12.48 21.49
N GLY A 150 -1.63 -12.55 22.55
CA GLY A 150 -1.50 -13.73 23.39
C GLY A 150 -0.84 -14.94 22.70
N ALA A 151 -0.16 -14.74 21.57
CA ALA A 151 0.60 -15.78 20.89
C ALA A 151 1.86 -16.16 21.70
N PRO A 152 2.31 -17.43 21.66
CA PRO A 152 3.50 -17.87 22.40
C PRO A 152 4.80 -17.23 21.89
N GLY A 153 4.81 -16.79 20.64
CA GLY A 153 5.98 -16.18 19.98
C GLY A 153 5.70 -15.90 18.51
N TRP A 154 6.75 -15.63 17.75
CA TRP A 154 6.71 -15.42 16.30
C TRP A 154 7.83 -16.20 15.62
N CYS A 155 7.66 -16.51 14.34
CA CYS A 155 8.68 -17.11 13.49
C CYS A 155 8.65 -16.50 12.09
N ALA A 156 9.78 -16.50 11.40
CA ALA A 156 9.92 -16.02 10.03
C ALA A 156 11.16 -16.61 9.33
N LEU A 157 11.28 -16.36 8.03
CA LEU A 157 12.50 -16.61 7.26
C LEU A 157 13.30 -15.32 7.09
N SER A 158 14.62 -15.39 7.27
CA SER A 158 15.53 -14.31 6.88
C SER A 158 15.64 -14.21 5.35
N PRO A 159 16.17 -13.11 4.78
CA PRO A 159 16.44 -13.00 3.34
C PRO A 159 17.36 -14.10 2.80
N GLU A 160 18.21 -14.67 3.64
CA GLU A 160 19.11 -15.78 3.34
C GLU A 160 18.45 -17.16 3.48
N GLY A 161 17.14 -17.19 3.80
CA GLY A 161 16.36 -18.42 4.01
C GLY A 161 16.56 -19.05 5.40
N GLY A 162 17.24 -18.37 6.33
CA GLY A 162 17.44 -18.87 7.68
C GLY A 162 16.20 -18.75 8.54
N LEU A 163 15.94 -19.74 9.39
CA LEU A 163 14.82 -19.70 10.33
C LEU A 163 15.12 -18.74 11.49
N LEU A 164 14.18 -17.83 11.75
CA LEU A 164 14.19 -16.86 12.84
C LEU A 164 12.94 -17.03 13.69
N TRP A 165 13.07 -16.82 15.00
CA TRP A 165 11.93 -16.77 15.91
C TRP A 165 12.23 -15.93 17.15
N GLY A 166 11.17 -15.59 17.87
CA GLY A 166 11.25 -14.94 19.17
C GLY A 166 10.03 -15.26 20.04
N PRO A 167 10.09 -14.95 21.35
CA PRO A 167 11.18 -14.22 22.02
C PRO A 167 12.45 -15.07 22.21
N ALA A 168 13.56 -14.42 22.58
CA ALA A 168 14.81 -15.11 22.91
C ALA A 168 14.62 -16.15 24.03
N GLY A 169 15.28 -17.30 23.91
CA GLY A 169 15.14 -18.42 24.85
C GLY A 169 13.98 -19.38 24.53
N LEU A 170 13.11 -19.04 23.59
CA LEU A 170 12.11 -19.96 23.06
C LEU A 170 12.78 -21.11 22.29
N VAL A 171 12.35 -22.35 22.58
CA VAL A 171 12.82 -23.57 21.89
C VAL A 171 11.62 -24.22 21.20
N PRO A 172 11.20 -23.71 20.02
CA PRO A 172 10.03 -24.24 19.36
C PRO A 172 10.30 -25.63 18.75
N THR A 173 9.25 -26.40 18.55
CA THR A 173 9.26 -27.54 17.64
C THR A 173 9.09 -27.05 16.21
N LEU A 174 9.74 -27.75 15.29
CA LEU A 174 9.69 -27.55 13.85
C LEU A 174 9.15 -28.84 13.22
N ARG A 175 8.21 -28.67 12.30
CA ARG A 175 7.81 -29.70 11.34
C ARG A 175 8.06 -29.19 9.93
N VAL A 176 8.77 -29.99 9.15
CA VAL A 176 9.00 -29.73 7.72
C VAL A 176 7.98 -30.54 6.94
N ASP A 177 7.14 -29.86 6.17
CA ASP A 177 5.97 -30.42 5.48
C ASP A 177 5.11 -31.28 6.43
N ASP A 178 4.90 -32.56 6.09
CA ASP A 178 4.17 -33.55 6.90
C ASP A 178 5.12 -34.50 7.66
N GLY A 179 6.37 -34.11 7.84
CA GLY A 179 7.38 -34.89 8.56
C GLY A 179 7.17 -34.96 10.08
N PRO A 180 8.06 -35.66 10.81
CA PRO A 180 8.01 -35.69 12.26
C PRO A 180 8.35 -34.32 12.87
N GLU A 181 7.78 -34.05 14.05
CA GLU A 181 8.19 -32.89 14.84
C GLU A 181 9.59 -33.11 15.43
N GLN A 182 10.41 -32.06 15.34
CA GLN A 182 11.77 -32.05 15.87
C GLN A 182 12.07 -30.70 16.51
N PRO A 183 13.05 -30.59 17.43
CA PRO A 183 13.47 -29.29 17.94
C PRO A 183 13.95 -28.37 16.80
N ALA A 184 13.44 -27.14 16.74
CA ALA A 184 13.89 -26.16 15.76
C ALA A 184 15.35 -25.75 16.03
N ARG A 185 16.11 -25.51 14.97
CA ARG A 185 17.49 -25.01 15.03
C ARG A 185 17.62 -23.75 14.18
N PRO A 186 18.35 -22.72 14.66
CA PRO A 186 18.52 -21.51 13.88
C PRO A 186 19.26 -21.79 12.58
N GLY A 187 18.96 -21.01 11.53
CA GLY A 187 19.61 -21.12 10.23
C GLY A 187 18.85 -21.99 9.22
N LEU A 188 19.53 -22.35 8.13
CA LEU A 188 18.97 -23.15 7.02
C LEU A 188 19.56 -24.56 7.07
N THR A 189 18.69 -25.57 7.15
CA THR A 189 19.09 -26.97 6.98
C THR A 189 18.80 -27.45 5.56
N GLU A 190 19.43 -28.55 5.14
CA GLU A 190 19.17 -29.14 3.82
C GLU A 190 17.72 -29.59 3.66
N ALA A 191 17.11 -30.16 4.70
CA ALA A 191 15.69 -30.55 4.68
C ALA A 191 14.73 -29.37 4.51
N MET A 192 15.11 -28.16 4.92
CA MET A 192 14.31 -26.95 4.70
C MET A 192 14.43 -26.43 3.26
N ARG A 193 15.48 -26.82 2.54
CA ARG A 193 15.71 -26.39 1.17
C ARG A 193 14.71 -27.11 0.25
N GLY A 194 13.72 -26.36 -0.24
CA GLY A 194 12.66 -26.91 -1.09
C GLY A 194 11.44 -27.44 -0.32
N ALA A 195 11.39 -27.24 1.01
CA ALA A 195 10.18 -27.51 1.78
C ALA A 195 9.03 -26.60 1.31
N ALA A 196 7.83 -27.15 1.20
CA ALA A 196 6.65 -26.35 0.87
C ALA A 196 6.13 -25.60 2.11
N ARG A 197 6.27 -26.20 3.29
CA ARG A 197 5.80 -25.65 4.57
C ARG A 197 6.74 -25.93 5.72
N LEU A 198 6.96 -24.92 6.56
CA LEU A 198 7.66 -25.07 7.84
C LEU A 198 6.71 -24.65 8.96
N ALA A 199 6.22 -25.61 9.74
CA ALA A 199 5.35 -25.31 10.88
C ALA A 199 6.18 -25.25 12.16
N LEU A 200 6.11 -24.11 12.85
CA LEU A 200 6.71 -23.91 14.17
C LEU A 200 5.62 -23.78 15.24
N ALA A 201 5.87 -24.43 16.38
CA ALA A 201 4.99 -24.37 17.54
C ALA A 201 5.78 -24.36 18.85
N ASP A 202 5.17 -23.83 19.91
CA ASP A 202 5.64 -23.95 21.28
C ASP A 202 4.53 -24.61 22.11
N GLN A 203 4.87 -25.72 22.78
CA GLN A 203 3.92 -26.53 23.57
C GLN A 203 2.60 -26.83 22.82
N GLY A 204 2.69 -27.14 21.52
CA GLY A 204 1.54 -27.44 20.66
C GLY A 204 0.77 -26.23 20.15
N ARG A 205 1.17 -25.00 20.51
CA ARG A 205 0.57 -23.75 20.00
C ARG A 205 1.43 -23.16 18.89
N ALA A 206 0.83 -22.90 17.74
CA ALA A 206 1.55 -22.33 16.61
C ALA A 206 2.14 -20.94 16.95
N LEU A 207 3.38 -20.71 16.49
CA LEU A 207 3.98 -19.38 16.53
C LEU A 207 3.33 -18.46 15.49
N LEU A 208 3.33 -17.15 15.74
CA LEU A 208 2.87 -16.18 14.77
C LEU A 208 3.74 -16.25 13.50
N GLY A 209 3.11 -16.39 12.33
CA GLY A 209 3.80 -16.60 11.05
C GLY A 209 3.89 -18.07 10.64
N SER A 210 3.63 -19.01 11.54
CA SER A 210 3.53 -20.44 11.21
C SER A 210 2.17 -20.76 10.53
N PRO A 211 2.14 -21.60 9.48
CA PRO A 211 3.30 -22.17 8.79
C PRO A 211 4.01 -21.12 7.91
N LEU A 212 5.33 -21.23 7.81
CA LEU A 212 6.12 -20.50 6.82
C LEU A 212 6.01 -21.20 5.47
N GLU A 213 5.93 -20.43 4.39
CA GLU A 213 5.83 -20.89 3.00
C GLU A 213 7.06 -20.38 2.23
N PRO A 214 8.20 -21.12 2.26
CA PRO A 214 9.38 -20.77 1.50
C PRO A 214 9.06 -20.76 0.00
N ARG A 215 9.40 -19.67 -0.71
CA ARG A 215 9.26 -19.58 -2.17
C ARG A 215 10.55 -19.93 -2.88
#